data_AF-M7Y9G2-F1
#
_entry.id   AF-M7Y9G2-F1
#
_cell.length_a   1.000
_cell.length_b   1.000
_cell.length_c   1.000
_cell.angle_alpha   90.00
_cell.angle_beta   90.00
_cell.angle_gamma   90.00
#
_symmetry.space_group_name_H-M   'P 1'
#
loop_
_entity.id
_entity.type
_entity.pdbx_description
1 polymer ?
#
loop_
_entity_poly.entity_id
_entity_poly.type
_entity_poly.pdbx_seq_one_letter_code
_entity_poly.pdbx_strand_id
1 'polypeptide(L)' 'MEQRPKVEEVLGHLHTYRFCDNVWTFILTDAQFKNEETTEQVGKVKIVACDSKLLTQ' A
#
# COMPACT_ATOMS: atom_id res chain seq x y z
N MET A 1 -6.21 22.80 3.97
CA MET A 1 -5.66 21.50 4.38
C MET A 1 -6.05 20.53 3.27
N GLU A 2 -5.09 20.14 2.42
CA GLU A 2 -5.36 19.19 1.32
C GLU A 2 -5.75 17.84 1.93
N GLN A 3 -6.97 17.36 1.68
CA GLN A 3 -7.35 16.02 2.09
C GLN A 3 -6.47 15.04 1.31
N ARG A 4 -5.78 14.14 2.01
CA ARG A 4 -5.02 13.09 1.34
C ARG A 4 -6.03 12.16 0.67
N PRO A 5 -5.85 11.83 -0.63
CA PRO A 5 -6.75 10.93 -1.31
C PRO A 5 -6.75 9.58 -0.59
N LYS A 6 -7.96 9.11 -0.27
CA LYS A 6 -8.17 7.80 0.36
C LYS A 6 -8.12 6.75 -0.75
N VAL A 7 -7.15 5.84 -0.66
CA VAL A 7 -7.08 4.70 -1.58
C VAL A 7 -8.06 3.63 -1.09
N GLU A 8 -8.92 3.15 -1.98
CA GLU A 8 -9.89 2.09 -1.69
C GLU A 8 -9.36 0.71 -2.06
N GLU A 9 -8.62 0.64 -3.17
CA GLU A 9 -8.12 -0.62 -3.72
C GLU A 9 -6.73 -0.44 -4.33
N VAL A 10 -5.87 -1.43 -4.11
CA VAL A 10 -4.54 -1.54 -4.74
C VAL A 10 -4.43 -2.91 -5.40
N LEU A 11 -4.22 -2.92 -6.71
CA LEU A 11 -3.97 -4.12 -7.51
C LEU A 11 -2.54 -4.07 -8.06
N GLY A 12 -1.94 -5.22 -8.35
CA GLY A 12 -0.61 -5.31 -8.96
C GLY A 12 0.02 -6.69 -8.83
N HIS A 13 1.14 -6.90 -9.49
CA HIS A 13 1.90 -8.15 -9.40
C HIS A 13 2.87 -8.09 -8.23
N LEU A 14 2.78 -9.03 -7.29
CA LEU A 14 3.71 -9.11 -6.17
C LEU A 14 5.10 -9.52 -6.65
N HIS A 15 6.06 -8.62 -6.51
CA HIS A 15 7.47 -8.89 -6.85
C HIS A 15 8.20 -9.54 -5.68
N THR A 16 8.08 -8.98 -4.47
CA THR A 16 8.63 -9.56 -3.24
C THR A 16 7.90 -9.03 -2.02
N TYR A 17 8.01 -9.75 -0.90
CA TYR A 17 7.47 -9.34 0.39
C TYR A 17 8.46 -9.66 1.52
N ARG A 18 8.32 -8.95 2.64
CA ARG A 18 9.05 -9.22 3.88
C ARG A 18 8.16 -8.89 5.08
N PHE A 19 8.20 -9.75 6.08
CA PHE A 19 7.67 -9.46 7.41
C PHE A 19 8.81 -9.52 8.42
N CYS A 20 9.03 -8.44 9.16
CA CYS A 20 10.08 -8.31 10.16
C CYS A 20 9.65 -7.22 11.16
N ASP A 21 9.88 -7.44 12.46
CA ASP A 21 9.56 -6.49 13.55
C ASP A 21 8.11 -5.97 13.51
N ASN A 22 7.16 -6.85 13.18
CA ASN A 22 5.74 -6.52 13.03
C ASN A 22 5.42 -5.48 11.95
N VAL A 23 6.35 -5.31 11.01
CA VAL A 23 6.19 -4.47 9.83
C VAL A 23 6.15 -5.35 8.59
N TRP A 24 5.09 -5.19 7.82
CA TRP A 24 4.97 -5.73 6.48
C TRP A 24 5.60 -4.77 5.47
N THR A 25 6.40 -5.32 4.56
CA THR A 25 6.88 -4.62 3.38
C THR A 25 6.51 -5.43 2.13
N PHE A 26 5.81 -4.81 1.19
CA PHE A 26 5.48 -5.38 -0.11
C PHE A 26 6.07 -4.54 -1.22
N ILE A 27 6.55 -5.17 -2.29
CA ILE A 27 6.93 -4.51 -3.52
C ILE A 27 6.04 -5.08 -4.64
N LEU A 28 5.25 -4.22 -5.27
CA LEU A 28 4.40 -4.58 -6.40
C LEU A 28 4.97 -3.97 -7.70
N THR A 29 4.78 -4.65 -8.82
CA THR A 29 4.98 -4.12 -10.18
C THR A 29 3.63 -4.01 -10.89
N ASP A 30 3.54 -3.09 -11.87
CA ASP A 30 2.33 -2.80 -12.63
C ASP A 30 1.13 -2.54 -11.71
N ALA A 31 1.33 -1.67 -10.72
CA ALA A 31 0.37 -1.41 -9.68
C ALA A 31 -0.71 -0.42 -10.16
N GLN A 32 -1.95 -0.65 -9.73
CA GLN A 32 -3.08 0.22 -9.97
C GLN A 32 -3.66 0.66 -8.62
N PHE A 33 -3.76 1.97 -8.43
CA PHE A 33 -4.36 2.61 -7.26
C PHE A 33 -5.71 3.17 -7.65
N LYS A 34 -6.76 2.75 -6.94
CA LYS A 34 -8.12 3.24 -7.17
C LYS A 34 -8.64 3.97 -5.94
N ASN A 35 -9.18 5.15 -6.16
CA ASN A 35 -10.00 5.88 -5.20
C ASN A 35 -11.39 6.15 -5.79
N GLU A 36 -12.23 6.91 -5.09
CA GLU A 36 -13.62 7.20 -5.51
C GLU A 36 -13.71 7.93 -6.86
N GLU A 37 -12.71 8.75 -7.20
CA GLU A 37 -12.74 9.66 -8.37
C GLU A 37 -11.79 9.22 -9.50
N THR A 38 -10.68 8.57 -9.17
CA THR A 38 -9.56 8.31 -10.09
C THR A 38 -8.98 6.92 -9.95
N THR A 39 -8.34 6.48 -11.03
CA THR A 39 -7.53 5.27 -11.09
C THR A 39 -6.17 5.64 -11.66
N GLU A 40 -5.11 5.37 -10.91
CA GLU A 40 -3.73 5.71 -11.24
C GLU A 40 -2.90 4.44 -11.45
N GLN A 41 -2.05 4.42 -12.48
CA GLN A 41 -1.12 3.32 -12.73
C GLN A 41 0.31 3.72 -12.39
N VAL A 42 1.03 2.82 -11.72
CA VAL A 42 2.41 3.01 -11.28
C VAL A 42 3.20 1.74 -11.59
N GLY A 43 4.31 1.87 -12.32
CA GLY A 43 5.12 0.70 -12.73
C GLY A 43 5.70 -0.10 -11.56
N LYS A 44 6.00 0.56 -10.43
CA LYS A 44 6.50 -0.10 -9.22
C LYS A 44 6.14 0.67 -7.96
N VAL A 45 5.70 -0.02 -6.91
CA VAL A 45 5.40 0.59 -5.61
C VAL A 45 5.93 -0.26 -4.46
N LYS A 46 6.32 0.41 -3.36
CA LYS A 46 6.67 -0.20 -2.08
C LYS A 46 5.63 0.18 -1.04
N ILE A 47 4.93 -0.80 -0.47
CA ILE A 47 3.99 -0.62 0.63
C ILE A 47 4.67 -1.04 1.92
N VAL A 48 4.63 -0.18 2.94
CA VAL A 48 5.12 -0.48 4.29
C VAL A 48 3.97 -0.28 5.26
N ALA A 49 3.61 -1.34 6.00
CA ALA A 49 2.47 -1.33 6.92
C ALA A 49 2.87 -1.90 8.28
N CYS A 50 2.61 -1.16 9.34
CA CYS A 50 2.77 -1.62 10.72
C CYS A 50 1.52 -2.36 11.19
N ASP A 51 1.66 -3.36 12.06
CA ASP A 51 0.52 -3.95 12.76
C ASP A 51 -0.12 -2.92 13.71
N SER A 52 -1.35 -2.50 13.40
CA SER A 52 -2.08 -1.50 14.18
C SER A 52 -2.44 -1.98 15.58
N LYS A 53 -2.46 -3.29 15.85
CA LYS A 53 -2.74 -3.84 17.18
C LYS A 53 -1.64 -3.53 18.19
N LEU A 54 -0.43 -3.22 17.72
CA LEU A 54 0.69 -2.83 18.58
C LEU A 54 0.63 -1.36 19.01
N LEU A 55 -0.23 -0.55 18.40
CA LEU A 55 -0.40 0.86 18.76
C LEU A 55 -1.38 1.07 19.93
N THR A 56 -2.09 0.01 20.34
CA THR A 56 -3.10 0.05 21.40
C THR A 56 -2.64 -0.56 22.74
N GLN A 57 -1.34 -0.80 22.91
CA GLN A 57 -0.74 -1.20 24.21
C GLN A 57 -0.07 -0.02 24.92
#